data_AF-W7T4K3-F1
#
_entry.id   AF-W7T4K3-F1
#
_cell.length_a   1.000
_cell.length_b   1.000
_cell.length_c   1.000
_cell.angle_alpha   90.00
_cell.angle_beta   90.00
_cell.angle_gamma   90.00
#
_symmetry.space_group_name_H-M   'P 1'
#
loop_
_entity.id
_entity.type
_entity.pdbx_description
1 polymer ?
#
loop_
_entity_poly.entity_id
_entity_poly.type
_entity_poly.pdbx_seq_one_letter_code
_entity_poly.pdbx_strand_id
1 'polypeptide(L)'
;MSHLTEFPLARPAGCPFDPPAALTELRAEEPVARMTYPGGHEGWVVTGFAEARAVLADQRFSSRQELLRLPYPLPGLEELTEMPPAAVGDMTGIDAPEHTRFRKLLVGSFTVRRMRQLTERVAEVTAEHLAAMRELGPEVDLVAAFAHPVPAVMICELLGVPYADRDTFQRHVTLLFSADAPAQERFAGITRLQEYVAELVAAKRSAPTDDLFSDLTASDLTDEELAGVGSFLLAAGLDTTANQIALGAYALLRHPEQIPLLLADPDRGVEELLRYLTITHTGVRTALEDVELGGQVIRAGETVTLSTQAANRDPLRFDNPDELDLTRTAIGHLTFGHGIHQCLGQQLARVEMRVAMPALFTAFPTLRLAGEATLRPDHQNIYGVQSLPVSWEETR
;
A
#
# COMPACT_ATOMS: atom_id res chain seq x y z
N MET A 1 17.68 -12.96 24.63
CA MET A 1 16.41 -12.58 24.00
C MET A 1 16.20 -11.12 24.29
N SER A 2 16.39 -10.30 23.27
CA SER A 2 15.91 -8.95 23.21
C SER A 2 14.39 -8.96 23.42
N HIS A 3 13.90 -8.03 24.23
CA HIS A 3 12.49 -7.84 24.48
C HIS A 3 12.19 -6.36 24.23
N LEU A 4 11.42 -6.11 23.18
CA LEU A 4 10.99 -4.75 22.84
C LEU A 4 9.80 -4.36 23.70
N THR A 5 9.91 -3.26 24.42
CA THR A 5 8.79 -2.72 25.21
C THR A 5 7.76 -1.98 24.35
N GLU A 6 8.12 -1.63 23.11
CA GLU A 6 7.26 -1.01 22.10
C GLU A 6 7.79 -1.28 20.69
N PHE A 7 6.96 -1.11 19.66
CA PHE A 7 7.39 -1.21 18.27
C PHE A 7 8.17 0.05 17.84
N PRO A 8 9.41 -0.06 17.33
CA PRO A 8 10.18 1.09 16.88
C PRO A 8 9.56 1.72 15.64
N LEU A 9 9.19 3.00 15.75
CA LEU A 9 8.60 3.77 14.64
C LEU A 9 9.51 4.86 14.10
N ALA A 10 10.36 5.44 14.95
CA ALA A 10 11.15 6.61 14.58
C ALA A 10 12.20 6.27 13.51
N ARG A 11 12.09 6.91 12.34
CA ARG A 11 13.12 6.82 11.30
C ARG A 11 14.37 7.63 11.67
N PRO A 12 15.57 7.23 11.19
CA PRO A 12 16.78 7.99 11.43
C PRO A 12 16.71 9.39 10.82
N ALA A 13 17.24 10.39 11.53
CA ALA A 13 17.22 11.78 11.06
C ALA A 13 17.95 11.93 9.71
N GLY A 14 17.29 12.58 8.74
CA GLY A 14 17.85 12.77 7.39
C GLY A 14 17.75 11.56 6.46
N CYS A 15 17.25 10.42 6.96
CA CYS A 15 17.09 9.16 6.23
C CYS A 15 15.61 8.80 6.06
N PRO A 16 14.85 9.56 5.24
CA PRO A 16 13.40 9.40 5.15
C PRO A 16 12.96 8.08 4.50
N PHE A 17 13.88 7.33 3.87
CA PHE A 17 13.57 6.07 3.20
C PHE A 17 13.93 4.86 4.05
N ASP A 18 14.72 5.04 5.10
CA ASP A 18 15.28 3.92 5.86
C ASP A 18 14.35 3.51 6.99
N PRO A 19 14.22 2.19 7.25
CA PRO A 19 13.52 1.71 8.43
C PRO A 19 14.12 2.26 9.73
N PRO A 20 13.34 2.28 10.82
CA PRO A 20 13.87 2.50 12.15
C PRO A 20 15.11 1.63 12.45
N ALA A 21 16.21 2.26 12.89
CA ALA A 21 17.49 1.59 13.08
C ALA A 21 17.41 0.37 14.03
N ALA A 22 16.58 0.49 15.08
CA ALA A 22 16.35 -0.60 16.04
C ALA A 22 15.78 -1.87 15.38
N LEU A 23 14.98 -1.76 14.32
CA LEU A 23 14.48 -2.95 13.60
C LEU A 23 15.57 -3.63 12.78
N THR A 24 16.52 -2.85 12.25
CA THR A 24 17.69 -3.33 11.51
C THR A 24 18.68 -4.05 12.44
N GLU A 25 18.96 -3.46 13.60
CA GLU A 25 19.80 -4.06 14.64
C GLU A 25 19.18 -5.37 15.15
N LEU A 26 17.89 -5.34 15.47
CA LEU A 26 17.16 -6.52 15.94
C LEU A 26 17.20 -7.67 14.94
N ARG A 27 17.03 -7.40 13.64
CA ARG A 27 17.09 -8.42 12.59
C ARG A 27 18.43 -9.16 12.56
N ALA A 28 19.53 -8.46 12.82
CA ALA A 28 20.87 -9.06 12.78
C ALA A 28 21.13 -10.01 13.96
N GLU A 29 20.48 -9.77 15.10
CA GLU A 29 20.68 -10.54 16.34
C GLU A 29 19.61 -11.61 16.56
N GLU A 30 18.33 -11.24 16.39
CA GLU A 30 17.17 -12.03 16.77
C GLU A 30 15.98 -11.71 15.84
N PRO A 31 15.88 -12.36 14.66
CA PRO A 31 14.87 -12.05 13.64
C PRO A 31 13.42 -12.34 14.07
N VAL A 32 13.23 -13.03 15.21
CA VAL A 32 11.95 -13.29 15.88
C VAL A 32 12.13 -12.98 17.36
N ALA A 33 11.62 -11.84 17.82
CA ALA A 33 11.85 -11.34 19.16
C ALA A 33 10.53 -11.04 19.89
N ARG A 34 10.59 -11.03 21.23
CA ARG A 34 9.43 -10.67 22.06
C ARG A 34 9.14 -9.18 21.97
N MET A 35 7.85 -8.83 21.96
CA MET A 35 7.40 -7.44 21.97
C MET A 35 6.18 -7.26 22.87
N THR A 36 6.16 -6.19 23.66
CA THR A 36 4.97 -5.70 24.36
C THR A 36 4.19 -4.74 23.47
N TYR A 37 2.90 -5.02 23.30
CA TYR A 37 1.95 -4.19 22.57
C TYR A 37 1.32 -3.14 23.49
N PRO A 38 0.72 -2.08 22.93
CA PRO A 38 -0.14 -1.18 23.69
C PRO A 38 -1.15 -1.97 24.55
N GLY A 39 -1.34 -1.52 25.80
CA GLY A 39 -2.18 -2.24 26.78
C GLY A 39 -1.51 -3.42 27.49
N GLY A 40 -0.21 -3.67 27.24
CA GLY A 40 0.58 -4.68 27.96
C GLY A 40 0.43 -6.11 27.44
N HIS A 41 -0.17 -6.29 26.25
CA HIS A 41 -0.25 -7.61 25.63
C HIS A 41 1.14 -8.05 25.14
N GLU A 42 1.55 -9.26 25.51
CA GLU A 42 2.83 -9.84 25.09
C GLU A 42 2.65 -10.62 23.79
N GLY A 43 3.48 -10.32 22.79
CA GLY A 43 3.50 -11.02 21.52
C GLY A 43 4.90 -11.03 20.90
N TRP A 44 4.96 -10.89 19.58
CA TRP A 44 6.19 -11.08 18.82
C TRP A 44 6.37 -10.03 17.74
N VAL A 45 7.62 -9.70 17.44
CA VAL A 45 8.01 -8.98 16.23
C VAL A 45 8.90 -9.88 15.37
N VAL A 46 8.67 -9.86 14.06
CA VAL A 46 9.47 -10.60 13.08
C VAL A 46 10.09 -9.60 12.11
N THR A 47 11.41 -9.62 12.03
CA THR A 47 12.21 -8.71 11.18
C THR A 47 12.98 -9.45 10.09
N GLY A 48 13.18 -10.76 10.23
CA GLY A 48 13.83 -11.61 9.24
C GLY A 48 12.94 -11.91 8.03
N PHE A 49 13.53 -11.96 6.83
CA PHE A 49 12.80 -12.18 5.59
C PHE A 49 12.17 -13.57 5.51
N ALA A 50 12.92 -14.61 5.86
CA ALA A 50 12.46 -16.00 5.75
C ALA A 50 11.29 -16.26 6.71
N GLU A 51 11.39 -15.75 7.93
CA GLU A 51 10.40 -15.87 8.99
C GLU A 51 9.14 -15.08 8.66
N ALA A 52 9.28 -13.83 8.22
CA ALA A 52 8.13 -13.02 7.80
C ALA A 52 7.37 -13.69 6.65
N ARG A 53 8.11 -14.23 5.67
CA ARG A 53 7.51 -14.97 4.56
C ARG A 53 6.81 -16.24 5.02
N ALA A 54 7.36 -16.96 6.00
CA ALA A 54 6.76 -18.17 6.57
C ALA A 54 5.43 -17.83 7.28
N VAL A 55 5.40 -16.80 8.12
CA VAL A 55 4.18 -16.34 8.79
C VAL A 55 3.10 -15.95 7.77
N LEU A 56 3.45 -15.18 6.75
CA LEU A 56 2.49 -14.76 5.71
C LEU A 56 1.91 -15.93 4.89
N ALA A 57 2.63 -17.04 4.77
CA ALA A 57 2.21 -18.21 4.00
C ALA A 57 1.37 -19.21 4.81
N ASP A 58 1.44 -19.17 6.13
CA ASP A 58 0.89 -20.18 7.02
C ASP A 58 -0.48 -19.75 7.57
N GLN A 59 -1.51 -20.54 7.25
CA GLN A 59 -2.91 -20.25 7.61
C GLN A 59 -3.21 -20.42 9.11
N ARG A 60 -2.25 -20.90 9.90
CA ARG A 60 -2.32 -20.88 11.36
C ARG A 60 -2.15 -19.48 11.92
N PHE A 61 -1.64 -18.55 11.13
CA PHE A 61 -1.56 -17.12 11.46
C PHE A 61 -2.77 -16.39 10.85
N SER A 62 -3.74 -16.09 11.69
CA SER A 62 -4.99 -15.42 11.34
C SER A 62 -4.77 -13.96 10.97
N SER A 63 -5.52 -13.48 9.98
CA SER A 63 -5.66 -12.05 9.66
C SER A 63 -6.99 -11.47 10.16
N ARG A 64 -7.79 -12.24 10.90
CA ARG A 64 -9.11 -11.77 11.40
C ARG A 64 -8.95 -10.50 12.22
N GLN A 65 -9.59 -9.43 11.78
CA GLN A 65 -9.37 -8.09 12.32
C GLN A 65 -9.62 -8.03 13.84
N GLU A 66 -10.67 -8.70 14.31
CA GLU A 66 -11.05 -8.74 15.72
C GLU A 66 -10.04 -9.50 16.62
N LEU A 67 -9.15 -10.31 16.02
CA LEU A 67 -8.07 -10.98 16.75
C LEU A 67 -6.78 -10.16 16.81
N LEU A 68 -6.64 -9.12 15.99
CA LEU A 68 -5.38 -8.40 15.85
C LEU A 68 -5.17 -7.45 17.03
N ARG A 69 -3.91 -7.27 17.40
CA ARG A 69 -3.44 -6.19 18.27
C ARG A 69 -2.51 -5.29 17.47
N LEU A 70 -2.83 -3.99 17.41
CA LEU A 70 -2.02 -3.04 16.66
C LEU A 70 -0.70 -2.79 17.40
N PRO A 71 0.46 -2.80 16.70
CA PRO A 71 1.77 -2.63 17.32
C PRO A 71 2.02 -1.22 17.87
N TYR A 72 1.17 -0.25 17.53
CA TYR A 72 1.23 1.13 17.99
C TYR A 72 -0.17 1.75 18.02
N PRO A 73 -0.39 2.78 18.86
CA PRO A 73 -1.67 3.48 18.92
C PRO A 73 -1.99 4.17 17.58
N LEU A 74 -3.23 4.06 17.13
CA LEU A 74 -3.73 4.83 15.98
C LEU A 74 -4.56 6.03 16.48
N PRO A 75 -4.37 7.23 15.90
CA PRO A 75 -5.17 8.41 16.24
C PRO A 75 -6.68 8.20 16.13
N GLY A 76 -7.41 8.34 17.24
CA GLY A 76 -8.86 8.11 17.33
C GLY A 76 -9.29 6.66 17.62
N LEU A 77 -8.34 5.74 17.81
CA LEU A 77 -8.58 4.34 18.21
C LEU A 77 -7.76 3.96 19.47
N GLU A 78 -7.24 4.95 20.21
CA GLU A 78 -6.33 4.75 21.34
C GLU A 78 -6.97 3.98 22.50
N GLU A 79 -8.30 4.11 22.65
CA GLU A 79 -9.08 3.43 23.69
C GLU A 79 -9.56 2.03 23.26
N LEU A 80 -9.39 1.65 21.98
CA LEU A 80 -9.78 0.33 21.50
C LEU A 80 -8.75 -0.71 21.93
N THR A 81 -9.12 -1.46 22.96
CA THR A 81 -8.37 -2.66 23.37
C THR A 81 -8.63 -3.84 22.42
N GLU A 82 -9.79 -3.85 21.75
CA GLU A 82 -10.19 -4.83 20.75
C GLU A 82 -10.69 -4.13 19.49
N MET A 83 -10.28 -4.66 18.33
CA MET A 83 -10.75 -4.18 17.05
C MET A 83 -12.11 -4.80 16.73
N PRO A 84 -13.03 -4.08 16.06
CA PRO A 84 -14.23 -4.70 15.52
C PRO A 84 -13.85 -5.72 14.44
N PRO A 85 -14.73 -6.70 14.16
CA PRO A 85 -14.60 -7.57 12.99
C PRO A 85 -14.43 -6.74 11.71
N ALA A 86 -13.83 -7.35 10.68
CA ALA A 86 -13.69 -6.73 9.38
C ALA A 86 -15.07 -6.33 8.82
N ALA A 87 -15.11 -5.20 8.11
CA ALA A 87 -16.31 -4.81 7.40
C ALA A 87 -16.63 -5.84 6.31
N VAL A 88 -17.91 -5.99 5.98
CA VAL A 88 -18.35 -6.87 4.89
C VAL A 88 -17.59 -6.51 3.61
N GLY A 89 -17.02 -7.51 2.94
CA GLY A 89 -16.22 -7.35 1.72
C GLY A 89 -14.75 -6.96 1.91
N ASP A 90 -14.32 -6.60 3.13
CA ASP A 90 -12.90 -6.43 3.45
C ASP A 90 -12.22 -7.79 3.62
N MET A 91 -11.64 -8.28 2.53
CA MET A 91 -10.96 -9.57 2.52
C MET A 91 -9.59 -9.56 3.24
N THR A 92 -9.10 -8.41 3.70
CA THR A 92 -7.81 -8.34 4.41
C THR A 92 -7.93 -8.72 5.87
N GLY A 93 -9.13 -8.58 6.44
CA GLY A 93 -9.43 -8.83 7.84
C GLY A 93 -10.21 -10.12 8.12
N ILE A 94 -10.19 -11.10 7.21
CA ILE A 94 -10.91 -12.38 7.34
C ILE A 94 -10.03 -13.56 6.90
N ASP A 95 -10.29 -14.76 7.41
CA ASP A 95 -9.54 -15.98 7.04
C ASP A 95 -10.30 -16.88 6.04
N ALA A 96 -9.67 -17.96 5.60
CA ALA A 96 -10.35 -19.03 4.89
C ALA A 96 -11.43 -19.70 5.79
N PRO A 97 -12.56 -20.18 5.23
CA PRO A 97 -12.88 -20.26 3.80
C PRO A 97 -13.47 -18.98 3.20
N GLU A 98 -13.91 -18.02 4.01
CA GLU A 98 -14.60 -16.81 3.54
C GLU A 98 -13.69 -15.94 2.66
N HIS A 99 -12.45 -15.68 3.10
CA HIS A 99 -11.43 -15.02 2.28
C HIS A 99 -11.27 -15.71 0.92
N THR A 100 -11.27 -17.05 0.91
CA THR A 100 -11.07 -17.83 -0.32
C THR A 100 -12.23 -17.63 -1.29
N ARG A 101 -13.46 -17.44 -0.81
CA ARG A 101 -14.63 -17.15 -1.66
C ARG A 101 -14.46 -15.81 -2.38
N PHE A 102 -14.24 -14.72 -1.64
CA PHE A 102 -14.01 -13.40 -2.21
C PHE A 102 -12.81 -13.38 -3.15
N ARG A 103 -11.69 -13.97 -2.71
CA ARG A 103 -10.45 -13.99 -3.49
C ARG A 103 -10.63 -14.71 -4.83
N LYS A 104 -11.36 -15.83 -4.87
CA LYS A 104 -11.61 -16.58 -6.11
C LYS A 104 -12.43 -15.78 -7.13
N LEU A 105 -13.40 -15.00 -6.66
CA LEU A 105 -14.22 -14.14 -7.52
C LEU A 105 -13.40 -13.01 -8.16
N LEU A 106 -12.45 -12.46 -7.40
CA LEU A 106 -11.71 -11.26 -7.81
C LEU A 106 -10.41 -11.56 -8.56
N VAL A 107 -9.71 -12.65 -8.25
CA VAL A 107 -8.35 -12.89 -8.77
C VAL A 107 -8.30 -12.99 -10.30
N GLY A 108 -9.37 -13.45 -10.94
CA GLY A 108 -9.48 -13.50 -12.41
C GLY A 108 -9.41 -12.14 -13.07
N SER A 109 -9.88 -11.09 -12.38
CA SER A 109 -9.89 -9.72 -12.87
C SER A 109 -8.55 -9.01 -12.75
N PHE A 110 -7.71 -9.41 -11.78
CA PHE A 110 -6.41 -8.81 -11.50
C PHE A 110 -5.21 -9.61 -12.04
N THR A 111 -5.44 -10.45 -13.06
CA THR A 111 -4.35 -11.23 -13.67
C THR A 111 -3.34 -10.33 -14.39
N VAL A 112 -2.09 -10.79 -14.50
CA VAL A 112 -1.02 -10.10 -15.26
C VAL A 112 -1.50 -9.73 -16.67
N ARG A 113 -2.20 -10.65 -17.35
CA ARG A 113 -2.71 -10.41 -18.71
C ARG A 113 -3.72 -9.27 -18.74
N ARG A 114 -4.73 -9.28 -17.85
CA ARG A 114 -5.76 -8.23 -17.81
C ARG A 114 -5.17 -6.87 -17.46
N MET A 115 -4.31 -6.80 -16.44
CA MET A 115 -3.71 -5.53 -16.03
C MET A 115 -2.79 -4.95 -17.11
N ARG A 116 -2.07 -5.78 -17.86
CA ARG A 116 -1.26 -5.32 -19.00
C ARG A 116 -2.10 -4.71 -20.13
N GLN A 117 -3.37 -5.08 -20.27
CA GLN A 117 -4.26 -4.46 -21.27
C GLN A 117 -4.58 -3.00 -20.93
N LEU A 118 -4.42 -2.61 -19.66
CA LEU A 118 -4.62 -1.23 -19.21
C LEU A 118 -3.40 -0.33 -19.46
N THR A 119 -2.27 -0.87 -19.93
CA THR A 119 -1.02 -0.11 -20.09
C THR A 119 -1.19 1.13 -20.98
N GLU A 120 -1.90 0.98 -22.10
CA GLU A 120 -2.16 2.11 -23.02
C GLU A 120 -3.02 3.17 -22.34
N ARG A 121 -4.07 2.75 -21.64
CA ARG A 121 -4.94 3.68 -20.91
C ARG A 121 -4.20 4.41 -19.79
N VAL A 122 -3.37 3.71 -19.03
CA VAL A 122 -2.49 4.32 -18.01
C VAL A 122 -1.58 5.36 -18.66
N ALA A 123 -1.05 5.10 -19.85
CA ALA A 123 -0.17 6.04 -20.55
C ALA A 123 -0.92 7.31 -20.99
N GLU A 124 -2.17 7.18 -21.46
CA GLU A 124 -3.04 8.32 -21.77
C GLU A 124 -3.30 9.17 -20.53
N VAL A 125 -3.78 8.57 -19.45
CA VAL A 125 -4.07 9.25 -18.17
C VAL A 125 -2.81 9.93 -17.62
N THR A 126 -1.67 9.24 -17.69
CA THR A 126 -0.37 9.78 -17.31
C THR A 126 -0.03 11.01 -18.16
N ALA A 127 -0.18 10.94 -19.48
CA ALA A 127 0.12 12.06 -20.38
C ALA A 127 -0.80 13.26 -20.14
N GLU A 128 -2.10 13.02 -19.92
CA GLU A 128 -3.09 14.04 -19.56
C GLU A 128 -2.67 14.79 -18.28
N HIS A 129 -2.30 14.07 -17.22
CA HIS A 129 -1.86 14.69 -15.97
C HIS A 129 -0.49 15.36 -16.06
N LEU A 130 0.45 14.84 -16.87
CA LEU A 130 1.71 15.53 -17.15
C LEU A 130 1.49 16.82 -17.94
N ALA A 131 0.54 16.84 -18.88
CA ALA A 131 0.16 18.05 -19.60
C ALA A 131 -0.51 19.07 -18.67
N ALA A 132 -1.47 18.65 -17.85
CA ALA A 132 -2.10 19.51 -16.84
C ALA A 132 -1.07 20.08 -15.85
N MET A 133 -0.10 19.27 -15.41
CA MET A 133 1.00 19.71 -14.55
C MET A 133 1.86 20.80 -15.21
N ARG A 134 2.11 20.74 -16.52
CA ARG A 134 2.82 21.82 -17.25
C ARG A 134 2.06 23.15 -17.20
N GLU A 135 0.75 23.11 -17.37
CA GLU A 135 -0.09 24.32 -17.40
C GLU A 135 -0.19 25.02 -16.02
N LEU A 136 0.07 24.31 -14.92
CA LEU A 136 0.12 24.90 -13.57
C LEU A 136 1.34 25.81 -13.37
N GLY A 137 2.38 25.65 -14.18
CA GLY A 137 3.62 26.41 -14.11
C GLY A 137 4.81 25.56 -13.60
N PRO A 138 6.02 26.15 -13.53
CA PRO A 138 7.28 25.42 -13.36
C PRO A 138 7.53 24.92 -11.93
N GLU A 139 6.62 25.15 -10.99
CA GLU A 139 6.69 24.71 -9.59
C GLU A 139 5.32 24.23 -9.14
N VAL A 140 5.24 23.00 -8.63
CA VAL A 140 3.99 22.36 -8.19
C VAL A 140 4.25 21.43 -7.00
N ASP A 141 3.18 21.03 -6.32
CA ASP A 141 3.21 19.83 -5.47
C ASP A 141 2.97 18.58 -6.33
N LEU A 142 3.98 17.72 -6.45
CA LEU A 142 3.90 16.50 -7.26
C LEU A 142 2.82 15.54 -6.77
N VAL A 143 2.54 15.51 -5.45
CA VAL A 143 1.53 14.62 -4.88
C VAL A 143 0.16 14.97 -5.45
N ALA A 144 -0.23 16.25 -5.34
CA ALA A 144 -1.51 16.74 -5.80
C ALA A 144 -1.61 16.81 -7.33
N ALA A 145 -0.53 17.20 -8.02
CA ALA A 145 -0.55 17.41 -9.46
C ALA A 145 -0.46 16.11 -10.28
N PHE A 146 0.14 15.04 -9.73
CA PHE A 146 0.48 13.85 -10.51
C PHE A 146 0.31 12.52 -9.76
N ALA A 147 0.90 12.37 -8.58
CA ALA A 147 0.98 11.07 -7.91
C ALA A 147 -0.40 10.55 -7.44
N HIS A 148 -1.29 11.45 -6.99
CA HIS A 148 -2.64 11.08 -6.56
C HIS A 148 -3.64 10.95 -7.72
N PRO A 149 -3.71 11.86 -8.71
CA PRO A 149 -4.73 11.78 -9.76
C PRO A 149 -4.63 10.53 -10.65
N VAL A 150 -3.42 10.09 -11.00
CA VAL A 150 -3.22 8.92 -11.89
C VAL A 150 -3.88 7.63 -11.34
N PRO A 151 -3.53 7.13 -10.15
CA PRO A 151 -4.17 5.94 -9.58
C PRO A 151 -5.66 6.15 -9.29
N ALA A 152 -6.09 7.38 -8.96
CA ALA A 152 -7.50 7.69 -8.73
C ALA A 152 -8.35 7.45 -9.97
N VAL A 153 -7.87 7.90 -11.14
CA VAL A 153 -8.56 7.66 -12.42
C VAL A 153 -8.60 6.18 -12.74
N MET A 154 -7.47 5.47 -12.57
CA MET A 154 -7.36 4.06 -12.93
C MET A 154 -8.27 3.16 -12.09
N ILE A 155 -8.33 3.37 -10.77
CA ILE A 155 -9.22 2.56 -9.92
C ILE A 155 -10.70 2.89 -10.18
N CYS A 156 -11.03 4.16 -10.43
CA CYS A 156 -12.37 4.56 -10.83
C CYS A 156 -12.81 3.86 -12.13
N GLU A 157 -11.94 3.86 -13.15
CA GLU A 157 -12.21 3.20 -14.44
C GLU A 157 -12.37 1.69 -14.29
N LEU A 158 -11.47 1.04 -13.56
CA LEU A 158 -11.52 -0.40 -13.35
C LEU A 158 -12.84 -0.85 -12.71
N LEU A 159 -13.36 -0.07 -11.76
CA LEU A 159 -14.61 -0.38 -11.06
C LEU A 159 -15.86 0.15 -11.76
N GLY A 160 -15.70 0.89 -12.87
CA GLY A 160 -16.82 1.41 -13.64
C GLY A 160 -17.49 2.64 -13.02
N VAL A 161 -16.76 3.41 -12.20
CA VAL A 161 -17.21 4.71 -11.67
C VAL A 161 -17.38 5.69 -12.85
N PRO A 162 -18.57 6.29 -13.03
CA PRO A 162 -18.81 7.25 -14.10
C PRO A 162 -17.83 8.43 -14.06
N TYR A 163 -17.41 8.90 -15.24
CA TYR A 163 -16.46 10.01 -15.36
C TYR A 163 -16.91 11.26 -14.58
N ALA A 164 -18.20 11.59 -14.65
CA ALA A 164 -18.78 12.77 -13.98
C ALA A 164 -18.69 12.72 -12.44
N ASP A 165 -18.51 11.52 -11.86
CA ASP A 165 -18.52 11.32 -10.41
C ASP A 165 -17.11 11.22 -9.83
N ARG A 166 -16.07 11.14 -10.67
CA ARG A 166 -14.68 10.91 -10.24
C ARG A 166 -14.17 11.95 -9.26
N ASP A 167 -14.48 13.23 -9.47
CA ASP A 167 -14.05 14.31 -8.56
C ASP A 167 -14.70 14.20 -7.18
N THR A 168 -15.99 13.84 -7.14
CA THR A 168 -16.72 13.62 -5.89
C THR A 168 -16.17 12.40 -5.17
N PHE A 169 -15.92 11.33 -5.92
CA PHE A 169 -15.31 10.11 -5.43
C PHE A 169 -13.92 10.38 -4.83
N GLN A 170 -13.07 11.07 -5.58
CA GLN A 170 -11.71 11.42 -5.16
C GLN A 170 -11.73 12.19 -3.83
N ARG A 171 -12.62 13.18 -3.69
CA ARG A 171 -12.76 13.93 -2.43
C ARG A 171 -13.16 13.04 -1.24
N HIS A 172 -14.07 12.09 -1.44
CA HIS A 172 -14.47 11.16 -0.38
C HIS A 172 -13.32 10.25 0.06
N VAL A 173 -12.52 9.75 -0.87
CA VAL A 173 -11.37 8.91 -0.54
C VAL A 173 -10.22 9.72 0.06
N THR A 174 -9.96 10.94 -0.41
CA THR A 174 -8.96 11.82 0.23
C THR A 174 -9.31 12.12 1.68
N LEU A 175 -10.60 12.38 1.99
CA LEU A 175 -11.06 12.58 3.36
C LEU A 175 -10.89 11.34 4.24
N LEU A 176 -11.08 10.14 3.68
CA LEU A 176 -10.88 8.87 4.39
C LEU A 176 -9.45 8.72 4.93
N PHE A 177 -8.45 9.14 4.14
CA PHE A 177 -7.04 8.98 4.47
C PHE A 177 -6.37 10.25 5.02
N SER A 178 -7.16 11.31 5.26
CA SER A 178 -6.64 12.56 5.80
C SER A 178 -6.23 12.40 7.27
N ALA A 179 -4.94 12.58 7.52
CA ALA A 179 -4.34 12.57 8.85
C ALA A 179 -4.92 13.68 9.76
N ASP A 180 -5.21 14.83 9.15
CA ASP A 180 -5.60 16.06 9.84
C ASP A 180 -7.12 16.19 10.00
N ALA A 181 -7.90 15.34 9.32
CA ALA A 181 -9.35 15.34 9.45
C ALA A 181 -9.79 14.76 10.81
N PRO A 182 -10.71 15.41 11.53
CA PRO A 182 -11.33 14.87 12.73
C PRO A 182 -11.93 13.48 12.47
N ALA A 183 -11.89 12.59 13.48
CA ALA A 183 -12.44 11.24 13.35
C ALA A 183 -13.88 11.22 12.82
N GLN A 184 -14.73 12.16 13.28
CA GLN A 184 -16.11 12.31 12.80
C GLN A 184 -16.20 12.61 11.29
N GLU A 185 -15.30 13.42 10.75
CA GLU A 185 -15.27 13.73 9.31
C GLU A 185 -14.80 12.53 8.49
N ARG A 186 -13.82 11.78 8.99
CA ARG A 186 -13.37 10.52 8.37
C ARG A 186 -14.50 9.49 8.33
N PHE A 187 -15.23 9.31 9.44
CA PHE A 187 -16.40 8.42 9.49
C PHE A 187 -17.49 8.87 8.51
N ALA A 188 -17.77 10.17 8.42
CA ALA A 188 -18.73 10.68 7.45
C ALA A 188 -18.26 10.48 5.99
N GLY A 189 -16.95 10.47 5.73
CA GLY A 189 -16.37 10.10 4.44
C GLY A 189 -16.61 8.63 4.10
N ILE A 190 -16.40 7.72 5.07
CA ILE A 190 -16.67 6.28 4.93
C ILE A 190 -18.14 6.04 4.57
N THR A 191 -19.06 6.62 5.34
CA THR A 191 -20.51 6.43 5.11
C THR A 191 -20.92 6.91 3.72
N ARG A 192 -20.45 8.09 3.29
CA ARG A 192 -20.76 8.61 1.94
C ARG A 192 -20.17 7.73 0.83
N LEU A 193 -18.97 7.20 1.04
CA LEU A 193 -18.35 6.27 0.10
C LEU A 193 -19.18 4.99 -0.02
N GLN A 194 -19.63 4.42 1.10
CA GLN A 194 -20.46 3.22 1.12
C GLN A 194 -21.83 3.45 0.46
N GLU A 195 -22.49 4.57 0.75
CA GLU A 195 -23.75 4.98 0.12
C GLU A 195 -23.60 5.09 -1.40
N TYR A 196 -22.56 5.79 -1.86
CA TYR A 196 -22.27 5.95 -3.28
C TYR A 196 -22.02 4.60 -3.97
N VAL A 197 -21.19 3.74 -3.37
CA VAL A 197 -20.90 2.43 -3.95
C VAL A 197 -22.15 1.56 -3.99
N ALA A 198 -23.03 1.63 -2.98
CA ALA A 198 -24.31 0.92 -3.00
C ALA A 198 -25.22 1.38 -4.15
N GLU A 199 -25.33 2.69 -4.38
CA GLU A 199 -26.07 3.24 -5.53
C GLU A 199 -25.47 2.79 -6.87
N LEU A 200 -24.14 2.81 -6.98
CA LEU A 200 -23.43 2.35 -8.16
C LEU A 200 -23.69 0.86 -8.43
N VAL A 201 -23.64 0.01 -7.40
CA VAL A 201 -23.95 -1.43 -7.51
C VAL A 201 -25.38 -1.65 -8.01
N ALA A 202 -26.36 -0.92 -7.46
CA ALA A 202 -27.74 -1.00 -7.91
C ALA A 202 -27.88 -0.60 -9.39
N ALA A 203 -27.18 0.46 -9.81
CA ALA A 203 -27.16 0.91 -11.20
C ALA A 203 -26.55 -0.16 -12.12
N LYS A 204 -25.38 -0.72 -11.76
CA LYS A 204 -24.70 -1.78 -12.54
C LYS A 204 -25.54 -3.06 -12.64
N ARG A 205 -26.30 -3.44 -11.60
CA ARG A 205 -27.22 -4.57 -11.69
C ARG A 205 -28.36 -4.33 -12.69
N SER A 206 -28.85 -3.10 -12.76
CA SER A 206 -29.94 -2.75 -13.67
C SER A 206 -29.48 -2.61 -15.13
N ALA A 207 -28.24 -2.15 -15.33
CA ALA A 207 -27.64 -1.88 -16.62
C ALA A 207 -26.12 -2.13 -16.58
N PRO A 208 -25.67 -3.40 -16.74
CA PRO A 208 -24.25 -3.74 -16.71
C PRO A 208 -23.48 -3.06 -17.86
N THR A 209 -22.23 -2.69 -17.58
CA THR A 209 -21.25 -2.15 -18.54
C THR A 209 -19.98 -3.02 -18.55
N ASP A 210 -18.95 -2.61 -19.29
CA ASP A 210 -17.69 -3.37 -19.38
C ASP A 210 -16.71 -2.94 -18.26
N ASP A 211 -16.99 -3.38 -17.02
CA ASP A 211 -16.19 -3.08 -15.83
C ASP A 211 -16.30 -4.16 -14.74
N LEU A 212 -15.42 -4.06 -13.73
CA LEU A 212 -15.34 -5.07 -12.68
C LEU A 212 -16.63 -5.19 -11.86
N PHE A 213 -17.33 -4.10 -11.56
CA PHE A 213 -18.56 -4.18 -10.79
C PHE A 213 -19.66 -4.89 -11.57
N SER A 214 -19.78 -4.59 -12.86
CA SER A 214 -20.69 -5.27 -13.79
C SER A 214 -20.40 -6.77 -13.86
N ASP A 215 -19.12 -7.15 -14.00
CA ASP A 215 -18.69 -8.56 -13.95
C ASP A 215 -19.12 -9.24 -12.64
N LEU A 216 -18.95 -8.56 -11.50
CA LEU A 216 -19.27 -9.10 -10.19
C LEU A 216 -20.77 -9.13 -9.89
N THR A 217 -21.62 -8.35 -10.59
CA THR A 217 -23.08 -8.45 -10.42
C THR A 217 -23.64 -9.82 -10.80
N ALA A 218 -22.93 -10.56 -11.67
CA ALA A 218 -23.29 -11.92 -12.10
C ALA A 218 -22.80 -13.02 -11.14
N SER A 219 -22.13 -12.65 -10.04
CA SER A 219 -21.64 -13.59 -9.02
C SER A 219 -22.69 -13.95 -7.95
N ASP A 220 -22.28 -14.72 -6.94
CA ASP A 220 -23.09 -15.05 -5.76
C ASP A 220 -23.06 -13.95 -4.68
N LEU A 221 -22.38 -12.82 -4.93
CA LEU A 221 -22.30 -11.72 -3.96
C LEU A 221 -23.66 -11.05 -3.77
N THR A 222 -24.01 -10.83 -2.51
CA THR A 222 -25.12 -9.93 -2.15
C THR A 222 -24.77 -8.48 -2.50
N ASP A 223 -25.76 -7.59 -2.50
CA ASP A 223 -25.52 -6.17 -2.78
C ASP A 223 -24.62 -5.53 -1.72
N GLU A 224 -24.78 -5.94 -0.48
CA GLU A 224 -23.94 -5.50 0.64
C GLU A 224 -22.51 -6.00 0.48
N GLU A 225 -22.32 -7.28 0.11
CA GLU A 225 -21.00 -7.86 -0.15
C GLU A 225 -20.29 -7.19 -1.32
N LEU A 226 -21.01 -6.96 -2.42
CA LEU A 226 -20.46 -6.29 -3.59
C LEU A 226 -20.12 -4.82 -3.30
N ALA A 227 -20.97 -4.11 -2.57
CA ALA A 227 -20.67 -2.74 -2.15
C ALA A 227 -19.48 -2.65 -1.18
N GLY A 228 -19.39 -3.62 -0.27
CA GLY A 228 -18.26 -3.78 0.64
C GLY A 228 -16.94 -4.02 -0.10
N VAL A 229 -16.92 -4.99 -1.03
CA VAL A 229 -15.76 -5.27 -1.88
C VAL A 229 -15.37 -4.05 -2.70
N GLY A 230 -16.35 -3.32 -3.25
CA GLY A 230 -16.11 -2.11 -4.01
C GLY A 230 -15.43 -1.01 -3.18
N SER A 231 -15.98 -0.74 -1.99
CA SER A 231 -15.41 0.22 -1.06
C SER A 231 -13.98 -0.15 -0.66
N PHE A 232 -13.74 -1.45 -0.39
CA PHE A 232 -12.42 -1.98 -0.09
C PHE A 232 -11.42 -1.78 -1.24
N LEU A 233 -11.77 -2.16 -2.47
CA LEU A 233 -10.87 -2.06 -3.62
C LEU A 233 -10.48 -0.61 -3.93
N LEU A 234 -11.42 0.32 -3.77
CA LEU A 234 -11.16 1.73 -3.97
C LEU A 234 -10.19 2.29 -2.94
N ALA A 235 -10.44 1.99 -1.66
CA ALA A 235 -9.58 2.44 -0.57
C ALA A 235 -8.17 1.84 -0.69
N ALA A 236 -8.06 0.54 -0.97
CA ALA A 236 -6.79 -0.16 -1.04
C ALA A 236 -5.93 0.22 -2.25
N GLY A 237 -6.55 0.51 -3.40
CA GLY A 237 -5.86 0.77 -4.67
C GLY A 237 -5.33 2.20 -4.83
N LEU A 238 -5.92 3.18 -4.12
CA LEU A 238 -5.60 4.59 -4.32
C LEU A 238 -4.39 5.05 -3.51
N ASP A 239 -4.52 5.04 -2.18
CA ASP A 239 -3.55 5.70 -1.29
C ASP A 239 -2.16 5.03 -1.39
N THR A 240 -2.13 3.70 -1.48
CA THR A 240 -0.87 2.95 -1.58
C THR A 240 -0.10 3.29 -2.86
N THR A 241 -0.76 3.26 -4.02
CA THR A 241 -0.09 3.52 -5.30
C THR A 241 0.35 4.98 -5.41
N ALA A 242 -0.47 5.93 -4.95
CA ALA A 242 -0.12 7.34 -4.94
C ALA A 242 1.14 7.61 -4.09
N ASN A 243 1.20 7.04 -2.88
CA ASN A 243 2.38 7.19 -2.02
C ASN A 243 3.60 6.48 -2.61
N GLN A 244 3.43 5.34 -3.26
CA GLN A 244 4.54 4.63 -3.89
C GLN A 244 5.13 5.44 -5.07
N ILE A 245 4.28 6.11 -5.87
CA ILE A 245 4.71 7.02 -6.94
C ILE A 245 5.42 8.24 -6.34
N ALA A 246 4.80 8.92 -5.38
CA ALA A 246 5.36 10.12 -4.77
C ALA A 246 6.70 9.86 -4.06
N LEU A 247 6.77 8.81 -3.26
CA LEU A 247 7.98 8.43 -2.52
C LEU A 247 9.05 7.88 -3.47
N GLY A 248 8.66 7.18 -4.54
CA GLY A 248 9.55 6.76 -5.62
C GLY A 248 10.17 7.96 -6.34
N ALA A 249 9.37 8.97 -6.68
CA ALA A 249 9.88 10.19 -7.29
C ALA A 249 10.82 10.92 -6.34
N TYR A 250 10.44 11.05 -5.05
CA TYR A 250 11.31 11.66 -4.05
C TYR A 250 12.65 10.92 -3.91
N ALA A 251 12.64 9.58 -3.87
CA ALA A 251 13.85 8.77 -3.77
C ALA A 251 14.77 8.98 -4.98
N LEU A 252 14.22 9.03 -6.20
CA LEU A 252 14.99 9.27 -7.43
C LEU A 252 15.50 10.71 -7.53
N LEU A 253 14.75 11.70 -7.06
CA LEU A 253 15.24 13.09 -6.99
C LEU A 253 16.39 13.26 -5.98
N ARG A 254 16.49 12.36 -4.99
CA ARG A 254 17.61 12.27 -4.05
C ARG A 254 18.78 11.41 -4.57
N HIS A 255 18.56 10.64 -5.63
CA HIS A 255 19.50 9.73 -6.29
C HIS A 255 19.39 9.85 -7.81
N PRO A 256 19.63 11.05 -8.39
CA PRO A 256 19.35 11.32 -9.80
C PRO A 256 20.14 10.43 -10.77
N GLU A 257 21.26 9.85 -10.33
CA GLU A 257 22.04 8.86 -11.08
C GLU A 257 21.28 7.55 -11.37
N GLN A 258 20.23 7.26 -10.59
CA GLN A 258 19.36 6.09 -10.79
C GLN A 258 18.30 6.32 -11.88
N ILE A 259 17.97 7.58 -12.22
CA ILE A 259 16.91 7.90 -13.19
C ILE A 259 17.16 7.27 -14.58
N PRO A 260 18.37 7.36 -15.18
CA PRO A 260 18.63 6.69 -16.46
C PRO A 260 18.43 5.17 -16.41
N LEU A 261 18.67 4.53 -15.26
CA LEU A 261 18.47 3.10 -15.08
C LEU A 261 16.97 2.75 -15.06
N LEU A 262 16.15 3.57 -14.40
CA LEU A 262 14.69 3.44 -14.46
C LEU A 262 14.17 3.56 -15.90
N LEU A 263 14.66 4.54 -16.66
CA LEU A 263 14.24 4.75 -18.05
C LEU A 263 14.64 3.58 -18.95
N ALA A 264 15.79 2.96 -18.69
CA ALA A 264 16.30 1.83 -19.47
C ALA A 264 15.56 0.52 -19.19
N ASP A 265 15.18 0.28 -17.92
CA ASP A 265 14.45 -0.93 -17.50
C ASP A 265 13.42 -0.60 -16.39
N PRO A 266 12.23 -0.10 -16.78
CA PRO A 266 11.19 0.26 -15.81
C PRO A 266 10.69 -0.93 -14.99
N ASP A 267 10.68 -2.14 -15.57
CA ASP A 267 10.23 -3.35 -14.88
C ASP A 267 11.11 -3.61 -13.66
N ARG A 268 12.44 -3.57 -13.83
CA ARG A 268 13.41 -3.79 -12.76
C ARG A 268 13.44 -2.65 -11.76
N GLY A 269 13.47 -1.41 -12.26
CA GLY A 269 13.52 -0.22 -11.40
C GLY A 269 12.32 -0.13 -10.46
N VAL A 270 11.12 -0.49 -10.93
CA VAL A 270 9.91 -0.50 -10.11
C VAL A 270 9.97 -1.56 -9.00
N GLU A 271 10.45 -2.78 -9.25
CA GLU A 271 10.58 -3.79 -8.19
C GLU A 271 11.57 -3.34 -7.10
N GLU A 272 12.66 -2.68 -7.50
CA GLU A 272 13.64 -2.16 -6.53
C GLU A 272 13.04 -1.01 -5.69
N LEU A 273 12.32 -0.07 -6.31
CA LEU A 273 11.63 0.99 -5.56
C LEU A 273 10.60 0.41 -4.58
N LEU A 274 9.86 -0.61 -5.00
CA LEU A 274 8.89 -1.29 -4.12
C LEU A 274 9.59 -1.94 -2.91
N ARG A 275 10.70 -2.66 -3.14
CA ARG A 275 11.51 -3.27 -2.08
C ARG A 275 12.11 -2.20 -1.17
N TYR A 276 12.76 -1.19 -1.74
CA TYR A 276 13.52 -0.20 -0.99
C TYR A 276 12.61 0.63 -0.09
N LEU A 277 11.45 1.07 -0.61
CA LEU A 277 10.57 1.99 0.09
C LEU A 277 9.58 1.31 1.04
N THR A 278 9.08 0.11 0.69
CA THR A 278 8.14 -0.70 1.49
C THR A 278 7.11 0.14 2.28
N ILE A 279 6.22 0.83 1.56
CA ILE A 279 5.26 1.76 2.17
C ILE A 279 4.28 1.10 3.15
N THR A 280 3.94 -0.17 2.91
CA THR A 280 3.19 -1.05 3.81
C THR A 280 4.18 -1.72 4.77
N HIS A 281 4.70 -0.95 5.71
CA HIS A 281 5.89 -1.31 6.48
C HIS A 281 5.67 -2.36 7.57
N THR A 282 4.42 -2.63 7.92
CA THR A 282 4.03 -3.59 8.96
C THR A 282 2.87 -4.47 8.53
N GLY A 283 2.90 -5.73 8.94
CA GLY A 283 1.74 -6.63 8.92
C GLY A 283 1.49 -7.19 10.32
N VAL A 284 0.26 -7.62 10.61
CA VAL A 284 -0.10 -8.21 11.92
C VAL A 284 -0.84 -9.51 11.68
N ARG A 285 -0.53 -10.52 12.49
CA ARG A 285 -1.24 -11.79 12.55
C ARG A 285 -1.46 -12.22 13.99
N THR A 286 -2.42 -13.11 14.20
CA THR A 286 -2.61 -13.79 15.49
C THR A 286 -2.49 -15.29 15.30
N ALA A 287 -1.66 -15.96 16.09
CA ALA A 287 -1.53 -17.41 16.03
C ALA A 287 -2.82 -18.09 16.50
N LEU A 288 -3.37 -18.99 15.70
CA LEU A 288 -4.57 -19.78 16.02
C LEU A 288 -4.23 -21.04 16.83
N GLU A 289 -2.98 -21.50 16.73
CA GLU A 289 -2.42 -22.64 17.45
C GLU A 289 -0.94 -22.40 17.75
N ASP A 290 -0.32 -23.27 18.54
CA ASP A 290 1.13 -23.17 18.83
C ASP A 290 1.94 -23.45 17.55
N VAL A 291 2.85 -22.53 17.20
CA VAL A 291 3.68 -22.60 15.97
C VAL A 291 5.15 -22.34 16.29
N GLU A 292 6.03 -23.24 15.83
CA GLU A 292 7.47 -23.00 15.85
C GLU A 292 7.89 -22.05 14.71
N LEU A 293 8.57 -20.96 15.06
CA LEU A 293 9.10 -19.97 14.12
C LEU A 293 10.46 -19.46 14.62
N GLY A 294 11.51 -19.51 13.77
CA GLY A 294 12.82 -18.96 14.13
C GLY A 294 13.44 -19.57 15.41
N GLY A 295 13.12 -20.83 15.71
CA GLY A 295 13.56 -21.51 16.94
C GLY A 295 12.77 -21.12 18.21
N GLN A 296 11.70 -20.33 18.07
CA GLN A 296 10.78 -19.94 19.14
C GLN A 296 9.43 -20.63 18.98
N VAL A 297 8.70 -20.82 20.08
CA VAL A 297 7.31 -21.31 20.05
C VAL A 297 6.38 -20.13 20.28
N ILE A 298 5.67 -19.72 19.23
CA ILE A 298 4.59 -18.74 19.29
C ILE A 298 3.35 -19.47 19.76
N ARG A 299 2.74 -19.03 20.86
CA ARG A 299 1.57 -19.68 21.45
C ARG A 299 0.28 -19.23 20.79
N ALA A 300 -0.72 -20.10 20.81
CA ALA A 300 -2.07 -19.75 20.40
C ALA A 300 -2.56 -18.47 21.11
N GLY A 301 -3.12 -17.53 20.34
CA GLY A 301 -3.60 -16.24 20.82
C GLY A 301 -2.53 -15.14 20.90
N GLU A 302 -1.24 -15.45 20.72
CA GLU A 302 -0.20 -14.43 20.68
C GLU A 302 -0.21 -13.70 19.33
N THR A 303 -0.08 -12.38 19.39
CA THR A 303 0.03 -11.53 18.20
C THR A 303 1.47 -11.54 17.67
N VAL A 304 1.61 -11.50 16.35
CA VAL A 304 2.89 -11.44 15.64
C VAL A 304 2.85 -10.26 14.66
N THR A 305 3.69 -9.26 14.92
CA THR A 305 3.91 -8.13 14.01
C THR A 305 5.08 -8.43 13.09
N LEU A 306 4.86 -8.30 11.78
CA LEU A 306 5.85 -8.45 10.74
C LEU A 306 6.36 -7.09 10.34
N SER A 307 7.66 -6.83 10.49
CA SER A 307 8.30 -5.67 9.89
C SER A 307 8.72 -6.01 8.46
N THR A 308 7.81 -5.78 7.51
CA THR A 308 8.08 -6.00 6.08
C THR A 308 9.19 -5.08 5.59
N GLN A 309 9.29 -3.86 6.14
CA GLN A 309 10.37 -2.93 5.82
C GLN A 309 11.74 -3.47 6.27
N ALA A 310 11.83 -4.10 7.45
CA ALA A 310 13.09 -4.72 7.89
C ALA A 310 13.42 -5.98 7.07
N ALA A 311 12.41 -6.79 6.75
CA ALA A 311 12.55 -7.98 5.92
C ALA A 311 13.01 -7.65 4.48
N ASN A 312 12.50 -6.58 3.89
CA ASN A 312 12.94 -6.12 2.57
C ASN A 312 14.33 -5.48 2.58
N ARG A 313 14.89 -5.24 3.77
CA ARG A 313 16.28 -4.81 4.00
C ARG A 313 17.16 -5.93 4.57
N ASP A 314 16.73 -7.19 4.49
CA ASP A 314 17.48 -8.31 5.04
C ASP A 314 18.73 -8.67 4.20
N PRO A 315 19.97 -8.55 4.74
CA PRO A 315 21.19 -8.87 4.02
C PRO A 315 21.33 -10.36 3.71
N LEU A 316 20.59 -11.25 4.37
CA LEU A 316 20.56 -12.67 4.02
C LEU A 316 19.76 -12.93 2.73
N ARG A 317 18.95 -11.96 2.29
CA ARG A 317 18.12 -12.06 1.08
C ARG A 317 18.58 -11.14 -0.06
N PHE A 318 19.01 -9.92 0.28
CA PHE A 318 19.37 -8.88 -0.68
C PHE A 318 20.75 -8.32 -0.36
N ASP A 319 21.69 -8.37 -1.31
CA ASP A 319 23.02 -7.77 -1.16
C ASP A 319 22.92 -6.26 -1.02
N ASN A 320 23.75 -5.66 -0.15
CA ASN A 320 23.74 -4.21 0.18
C ASN A 320 22.31 -3.66 0.34
N PRO A 321 21.50 -4.21 1.26
CA PRO A 321 20.06 -4.04 1.25
C PRO A 321 19.59 -2.58 1.43
N ASP A 322 20.41 -1.75 2.06
CA ASP A 322 20.13 -0.35 2.38
C ASP A 322 20.57 0.63 1.28
N GLU A 323 21.16 0.14 0.19
CA GLU A 323 21.42 0.96 -1.00
C GLU A 323 20.24 0.88 -1.98
N LEU A 324 19.87 2.01 -2.57
CA LEU A 324 18.97 2.05 -3.72
C LEU A 324 19.78 1.72 -4.98
N ASP A 325 19.53 0.56 -5.57
CA ASP A 325 20.21 0.11 -6.79
C ASP A 325 19.21 -0.48 -7.80
N LEU A 326 18.80 0.33 -8.77
CA LEU A 326 17.83 -0.10 -9.79
C LEU A 326 18.38 -1.17 -10.74
N THR A 327 19.68 -1.52 -10.67
CA THR A 327 20.22 -2.66 -11.42
C THR A 327 19.96 -4.01 -10.75
N ARG A 328 19.58 -3.99 -9.46
CA ARG A 328 19.29 -5.18 -8.64
C ARG A 328 18.09 -5.97 -9.16
N THR A 329 18.17 -7.29 -9.03
CA THR A 329 16.99 -8.16 -9.16
C THR A 329 16.26 -8.26 -7.83
N ALA A 330 15.27 -7.38 -7.59
CA ALA A 330 14.53 -7.28 -6.34
C ALA A 330 13.28 -8.20 -6.24
N ILE A 331 13.08 -9.10 -7.21
CA ILE A 331 11.91 -9.98 -7.26
C ILE A 331 11.78 -10.82 -5.97
N GLY A 332 10.55 -10.91 -5.47
CA GLY A 332 10.23 -11.67 -4.26
C GLY A 332 10.29 -10.85 -2.97
N HIS A 333 10.49 -9.53 -3.04
CA HIS A 333 10.24 -8.61 -1.95
C HIS A 333 8.80 -8.76 -1.39
N LEU A 334 8.60 -8.37 -0.12
CA LEU A 334 7.37 -8.54 0.65
C LEU A 334 6.48 -7.30 0.69
N THR A 335 6.73 -6.27 -0.13
CA THR A 335 5.91 -5.03 -0.16
C THR A 335 4.44 -5.33 -0.49
N PHE A 336 4.21 -6.30 -1.37
CA PHE A 336 2.86 -6.78 -1.69
C PHE A 336 2.39 -7.92 -0.75
N GLY A 337 3.09 -8.17 0.34
CA GLY A 337 2.85 -9.33 1.21
C GLY A 337 3.14 -10.67 0.53
N HIS A 338 2.66 -11.74 1.15
CA HIS A 338 2.81 -13.12 0.66
C HIS A 338 1.63 -13.98 1.12
N GLY A 339 1.53 -15.21 0.60
CA GLY A 339 0.47 -16.15 0.95
C GLY A 339 -0.91 -15.75 0.44
N ILE A 340 -1.96 -16.20 1.13
CA ILE A 340 -3.35 -16.03 0.67
C ILE A 340 -3.76 -14.55 0.60
N HIS A 341 -3.20 -13.71 1.47
CA HIS A 341 -3.45 -12.26 1.51
C HIS A 341 -2.47 -11.43 0.67
N GLN A 342 -1.64 -12.03 -0.19
CA GLN A 342 -0.78 -11.28 -1.10
C GLN A 342 -1.62 -10.25 -1.88
N CYS A 343 -1.16 -9.02 -2.04
CA CYS A 343 -1.93 -7.93 -2.63
C CYS A 343 -2.58 -8.34 -3.95
N LEU A 344 -3.89 -8.15 -4.03
CA LEU A 344 -4.71 -8.46 -5.20
C LEU A 344 -4.35 -7.52 -6.36
N GLY A 345 -4.25 -6.22 -6.08
CA GLY A 345 -3.97 -5.16 -7.05
C GLY A 345 -2.50 -5.03 -7.48
N GLN A 346 -1.60 -5.91 -7.02
CA GLN A 346 -0.16 -5.78 -7.23
C GLN A 346 0.28 -5.70 -8.70
N GLN A 347 -0.52 -6.22 -9.62
CA GLN A 347 -0.21 -6.18 -11.06
C GLN A 347 -0.64 -4.85 -11.67
N LEU A 348 -1.74 -4.25 -11.18
CA LEU A 348 -2.15 -2.90 -11.58
C LEU A 348 -1.14 -1.88 -11.11
N ALA A 349 -0.78 -1.91 -9.82
CA ALA A 349 0.20 -0.99 -9.23
C ALA A 349 1.54 -1.01 -9.98
N ARG A 350 2.00 -2.19 -10.41
CA ARG A 350 3.19 -2.34 -11.24
C ARG A 350 3.02 -1.66 -12.60
N VAL A 351 1.91 -1.90 -13.30
CA VAL A 351 1.64 -1.27 -14.60
C VAL A 351 1.62 0.25 -14.46
N GLU A 352 0.92 0.78 -13.45
CA GLU A 352 0.85 2.21 -13.16
C GLU A 352 2.24 2.81 -12.94
N MET A 353 3.04 2.23 -12.03
CA MET A 353 4.39 2.73 -11.77
C MET A 353 5.32 2.63 -12.98
N ARG A 354 5.26 1.55 -13.76
CA ARG A 354 6.11 1.34 -14.94
C ARG A 354 5.84 2.34 -16.05
N VAL A 355 4.63 2.90 -16.10
CA VAL A 355 4.26 3.92 -17.07
C VAL A 355 4.48 5.31 -16.48
N ALA A 356 3.92 5.59 -15.31
CA ALA A 356 3.92 6.91 -14.70
C ALA A 356 5.32 7.41 -14.35
N MET A 357 6.17 6.55 -13.77
CA MET A 357 7.48 6.95 -13.28
C MET A 357 8.45 7.34 -14.42
N PRO A 358 8.68 6.50 -15.45
CA PRO A 358 9.52 6.91 -16.57
C PRO A 358 8.95 8.10 -17.35
N ALA A 359 7.63 8.17 -17.51
CA ALA A 359 6.97 9.27 -18.21
C ALA A 359 7.20 10.61 -17.50
N LEU A 360 7.14 10.65 -16.17
CA LEU A 360 7.45 11.85 -15.37
C LEU A 360 8.85 12.38 -15.67
N PHE A 361 9.88 11.55 -15.55
CA PHE A 361 11.27 11.97 -15.76
C PHE A 361 11.61 12.23 -17.24
N THR A 362 10.91 11.58 -18.17
CA THR A 362 11.02 11.88 -19.61
C THR A 362 10.38 13.23 -19.93
N ALA A 363 9.21 13.52 -19.35
CA ALA A 363 8.47 14.75 -19.56
C ALA A 363 9.17 15.97 -18.94
N PHE A 364 9.81 15.78 -17.78
CA PHE A 364 10.50 16.82 -17.03
C PHE A 364 11.94 16.40 -16.71
N PRO A 365 12.87 16.44 -17.68
CA PRO A 365 14.25 15.98 -17.46
C PRO A 365 15.04 16.79 -16.43
N THR A 366 14.61 18.02 -16.14
CA THR A 366 15.21 18.94 -15.17
C THR A 366 14.46 19.01 -13.84
N LEU A 367 13.53 18.07 -13.61
CA LEU A 367 12.74 17.98 -12.39
C LEU A 367 13.65 17.86 -11.16
N ARG A 368 13.38 18.68 -10.15
CA ARG A 368 14.13 18.74 -8.89
C ARG A 368 13.22 19.12 -7.74
N LEU A 369 13.66 18.88 -6.51
CA LEU A 369 12.97 19.36 -5.32
C LEU A 369 12.99 20.90 -5.29
N ALA A 370 11.84 21.51 -5.03
CA ALA A 370 11.69 22.97 -4.86
C ALA A 370 11.62 23.38 -3.38
N GLY A 371 11.50 22.42 -2.46
CA GLY A 371 11.42 22.64 -1.03
C GLY A 371 11.55 21.34 -0.25
N GLU A 372 11.27 21.41 1.06
CA GLU A 372 11.22 20.22 1.91
C GLU A 372 9.97 19.39 1.61
N ALA A 373 10.13 18.08 1.52
CA ALA A 373 9.01 17.16 1.43
C ALA A 373 8.33 17.02 2.79
N THR A 374 7.00 17.11 2.82
CA THR A 374 6.22 16.82 4.03
C THR A 374 5.89 15.33 4.04
N LEU A 375 6.48 14.58 4.96
CA LEU A 375 6.28 13.14 5.09
C LEU A 375 5.05 12.82 5.93
N ARG A 376 4.43 11.67 5.68
CA ARG A 376 3.38 11.14 6.54
C ARG A 376 3.97 10.75 7.90
N PRO A 377 3.22 10.90 9.01
CA PRO A 377 3.68 10.43 10.32
C PRO A 377 4.02 8.94 10.32
N ASP A 378 5.10 8.56 11.00
CA ASP A 378 5.60 7.16 11.03
C ASP A 378 4.62 6.15 11.65
N HIS A 379 3.63 6.60 12.43
CA HIS A 379 2.60 5.75 13.01
C HIS A 379 1.43 5.46 12.04
N GLN A 380 1.48 5.93 10.80
CA GLN A 380 0.47 5.60 9.80
C GLN A 380 0.79 4.27 9.14
N ASN A 381 -0.23 3.45 8.89
CA ASN A 381 -0.06 2.10 8.34
C ASN A 381 0.49 2.11 6.89
N ILE A 382 0.32 3.23 6.17
CA ILE A 382 0.91 3.49 4.86
C ILE A 382 1.87 4.67 4.99
N TYR A 383 3.16 4.39 4.83
CA TYR A 383 4.19 5.42 4.77
C TYR A 383 4.19 6.14 3.42
N GLY A 384 4.62 7.40 3.39
CA GLY A 384 4.72 8.15 2.15
C GLY A 384 4.86 9.65 2.35
N VAL A 385 4.38 10.39 1.36
CA VAL A 385 4.61 11.84 1.23
C VAL A 385 3.27 12.55 1.16
N GLN A 386 3.02 13.48 2.08
CA GLN A 386 1.83 14.34 2.06
C GLN A 386 1.94 15.42 1.00
N SER A 387 3.12 16.03 0.86
CA SER A 387 3.39 17.06 -0.13
C SER A 387 4.85 16.96 -0.61
N LEU A 388 5.06 17.07 -1.91
CA LEU A 388 6.38 17.03 -2.54
C LEU A 388 6.55 18.21 -3.49
N PRO A 389 7.00 19.37 -2.98
CA PRO A 389 7.28 20.53 -3.81
C PRO A 389 8.40 20.23 -4.82
N VAL A 390 8.10 20.35 -6.10
CA VAL A 390 9.05 20.13 -7.21
C VAL A 390 9.03 21.30 -8.18
N SER A 391 10.15 21.50 -8.86
CA SER A 391 10.25 22.46 -9.96
C SER A 391 11.04 21.89 -11.14
N TRP A 392 10.88 22.48 -12.32
CA TRP A 392 11.67 22.17 -13.50
C TRP A 392 11.97 23.44 -14.29
N GLU A 393 12.93 23.35 -15.20
CA GLU A 393 13.19 24.40 -16.19
C GLU A 393 12.34 24.15 -17.43
N GLU A 394 11.63 25.17 -17.91
CA GLU A 394 10.96 25.11 -19.21
C GLU A 394 12.01 25.06 -20.31
N THR A 395 12.08 23.93 -21.02
CA THR A 395 12.88 23.82 -22.23
C THR A 395 12.25 24.72 -23.29
N ARG A 396 12.92 25.83 -23.64
CA ARG A 396 12.50 26.77 -24.68
C ARG A 396 12.36 26.12 -26.06
#